data_AF-A0A356NUH3-F1
#
_entry.id   AF-A0A356NUH3-F1
#
_cell.length_a   1.000
_cell.length_b   1.000
_cell.length_c   1.000
_cell.angle_alpha   90.00
_cell.angle_beta   90.00
_cell.angle_gamma   90.00
#
_symmetry.space_group_name_H-M   'P 1'
#
loop_
_entity.id
_entity.type
_entity.pdbx_description
1 polymer ?
#
loop_
_entity_poly.entity_id
_entity_poly.type
_entity_poly.pdbx_seq_one_letter_code
_entity_poly.pdbx_strand_id
1 'polypeptide(L)'
;MSEDDRLISSETQERSDPALRPERLADFIGQGGGRANLETFIMAARDRGDAMDHSLLHGPPGLGKTTLAQIIAAELGVGFRATSGPVIARAGDLAALLTNLRPRDVLFIDEIHRLNPAV
;
A
#
# COMPACT_ATOMS: atom_id res chain seq x y z
N MET A 1 -3.43 -59.64 -16.50
CA MET A 1 -2.97 -58.36 -17.06
C MET A 1 -4.03 -57.35 -16.67
N SER A 2 -3.80 -56.65 -15.57
CA SER A 2 -4.69 -55.62 -15.04
C SER A 2 -3.95 -54.31 -15.20
N GLU A 3 -4.40 -53.47 -16.11
CA GLU A 3 -3.92 -52.09 -16.27
C GLU A 3 -4.83 -51.20 -15.44
N ASP A 4 -4.47 -51.02 -14.17
CA ASP A 4 -4.97 -49.92 -13.35
C ASP A 4 -3.99 -48.76 -13.41
N ASP A 5 -4.56 -47.59 -13.61
CA ASP A 5 -4.16 -46.33 -12.97
C ASP A 5 -2.86 -45.66 -13.45
N ARG A 6 -3.03 -44.58 -14.23
CA ARG A 6 -2.71 -43.22 -13.75
C ARG A 6 -3.00 -42.16 -14.81
N LEU A 7 -4.07 -41.41 -14.53
CA LEU A 7 -4.26 -40.05 -15.00
C LEU A 7 -3.13 -39.18 -14.41
N ILE A 8 -2.34 -38.52 -15.24
CA ILE A 8 -1.59 -37.34 -14.83
C ILE A 8 -2.16 -36.18 -15.64
N SER A 9 -3.17 -35.55 -15.06
CA SER A 9 -3.55 -34.18 -15.41
C SER A 9 -2.31 -33.31 -15.31
N SER A 10 -2.07 -32.47 -16.31
CA SER A 10 -1.12 -31.38 -16.21
C SER A 10 -1.52 -30.50 -15.03
N GLU A 11 -0.91 -30.71 -13.88
CA GLU A 11 -0.90 -29.76 -12.80
C GLU A 11 -0.29 -28.47 -13.36
N THR A 12 -1.17 -27.55 -13.73
CA THR A 12 -0.87 -26.12 -13.67
C THR A 12 -0.21 -25.94 -12.32
N GLN A 13 1.09 -25.64 -12.31
CA GLN A 13 1.74 -25.10 -11.14
C GLN A 13 0.97 -23.82 -10.79
N GLU A 14 -0.03 -23.98 -9.92
CA GLU A 14 -0.69 -22.91 -9.22
C GLU A 14 0.42 -22.19 -8.47
N ARG A 15 0.90 -21.11 -9.10
CA ARG A 15 1.77 -20.13 -8.50
C ARG A 15 1.12 -19.72 -7.19
N SER A 16 1.67 -20.21 -6.09
CA SER A 16 1.48 -19.78 -4.71
C SER A 16 0.23 -18.93 -4.49
N ASP A 17 -0.80 -19.56 -3.95
CA ASP A 17 -2.01 -18.98 -3.36
C ASP A 17 -1.79 -17.52 -2.92
N PRO A 18 -2.58 -16.53 -3.40
CA PRO A 18 -2.44 -15.14 -3.01
C PRO A 18 -2.68 -15.00 -1.50
N ALA A 19 -1.62 -15.16 -0.72
CA ALA A 19 -1.62 -14.94 0.71
C ALA A 19 -2.37 -13.64 1.00
N LEU A 20 -3.47 -13.78 1.74
CA LEU A 20 -4.41 -12.73 2.11
C LEU A 20 -3.66 -11.42 2.40
N ARG A 21 -3.89 -10.39 1.57
CA ARG A 21 -3.28 -9.08 1.83
C ARG A 21 -3.85 -8.58 3.17
N PRO A 22 -3.00 -8.25 4.16
CA PRO A 22 -3.49 -7.78 5.44
C PRO A 22 -4.32 -6.51 5.26
N GLU A 23 -5.49 -6.48 5.89
CA GLU A 23 -6.42 -5.33 5.85
C GLU A 23 -6.23 -4.41 7.05
N ARG A 24 -5.65 -4.94 8.14
CA ARG A 24 -5.38 -4.19 9.37
C ARG A 24 -3.90 -4.15 9.65
N LEU A 25 -3.47 -3.12 10.37
CA LEU A 25 -2.07 -3.02 10.81
C LEU A 25 -1.71 -4.18 11.73
N ALA A 26 -2.71 -4.66 12.49
CA ALA A 26 -2.61 -5.83 13.36
C ALA A 26 -2.13 -7.10 12.63
N ASP A 27 -2.56 -7.26 11.38
CA ASP A 27 -2.34 -8.46 10.56
C ASP A 27 -1.07 -8.36 9.71
N PHE A 28 -0.42 -7.20 9.68
CA PHE A 28 0.81 -7.00 8.93
C PHE A 28 1.99 -7.64 9.66
N ILE A 29 2.38 -8.84 9.22
CA ILE A 29 3.44 -9.65 9.85
C ILE A 29 4.82 -9.12 9.47
N GLY A 30 5.72 -8.99 10.45
CA GLY A 30 7.07 -8.44 10.28
C GLY A 30 7.13 -6.93 10.54
N GLN A 31 8.29 -6.30 10.32
CA GLN A 31 8.52 -4.85 10.47
C GLN A 31 8.53 -4.26 11.91
N GLY A 32 8.75 -5.07 12.94
CA GLY A 32 9.17 -4.68 14.31
C GLY A 32 8.77 -3.26 14.78
N GLY A 33 9.77 -2.42 15.09
CA GLY A 33 9.55 -1.05 15.59
C GLY A 33 8.88 -0.09 14.60
N GLY A 34 8.97 -0.35 13.28
CA GLY A 34 8.31 0.48 12.28
C GLY A 34 6.79 0.40 12.36
N ARG A 35 6.25 -0.80 12.62
CA ARG A 35 4.82 -1.02 12.84
C ARG A 35 4.30 -0.30 14.09
N ALA A 36 5.02 -0.40 15.21
CA ALA A 36 4.62 0.24 16.47
C ALA A 36 4.62 1.78 16.37
N ASN A 37 5.60 2.35 15.65
CA ASN A 37 5.62 3.78 15.37
C ASN A 37 4.40 4.19 14.53
N LEU A 38 4.10 3.44 13.47
CA LEU A 38 2.97 3.74 12.60
C LEU A 38 1.64 3.66 13.35
N GLU A 39 1.46 2.65 14.20
CA GLU A 39 0.29 2.52 15.09
C GLU A 39 0.12 3.75 15.98
N THR A 40 1.21 4.24 16.57
CA THR A 40 1.20 5.45 17.41
C THR A 40 0.76 6.68 16.61
N PHE A 41 1.28 6.87 15.40
CA PHE A 41 0.91 8.02 14.55
C PHE A 41 -0.54 7.96 14.07
N ILE A 42 -1.01 6.77 13.67
CA ILE A 42 -2.41 6.56 13.26
C ILE A 42 -3.35 6.88 14.42
N MET A 43 -3.09 6.33 15.62
CA MET A 43 -3.92 6.59 16.79
C MET A 43 -3.93 8.08 17.15
N ALA A 44 -2.76 8.72 17.18
CA ALA A 44 -2.67 10.14 17.52
C ALA A 44 -3.42 11.04 16.52
N ALA A 45 -3.36 10.75 15.22
CA ALA A 45 -4.12 11.48 14.20
C ALA A 45 -5.64 11.23 14.36
N ARG A 46 -6.04 9.99 14.62
CA ARG A 46 -7.43 9.61 14.83
C ARG A 46 -8.04 10.30 16.06
N ASP A 47 -7.31 10.31 17.17
CA ASP A 47 -7.76 10.92 18.43
C ASP A 47 -7.91 12.44 18.32
N ARG A 48 -7.04 13.10 17.54
CA ARG A 48 -7.15 14.53 17.23
C ARG A 48 -8.23 14.84 16.18
N GLY A 49 -8.70 13.83 15.45
CA GLY A 49 -9.63 14.01 14.33
C GLY A 49 -9.01 14.68 13.10
N ASP A 50 -7.67 14.71 13.00
CA ASP A 50 -6.91 15.48 12.03
C ASP A 50 -6.19 14.58 10.99
N ALA A 51 -5.49 15.18 10.03
CA ALA A 51 -4.67 14.43 9.09
C ALA A 51 -3.46 13.79 9.81
N MET A 52 -3.08 12.59 9.35
CA MET A 52 -1.80 12.00 9.75
C MET A 52 -0.66 12.73 9.06
N ASP A 53 0.47 12.88 9.75
CA ASP A 53 1.68 13.48 9.19
C ASP A 53 2.19 12.70 7.97
N HIS A 54 2.81 13.42 7.04
CA HIS A 54 3.39 12.82 5.83
C HIS A 54 4.45 11.78 6.20
N SER A 55 4.34 10.61 5.58
CA SER A 55 5.16 9.44 5.89
C SER A 55 5.88 8.92 4.66
N LEU A 56 7.15 8.55 4.81
CA LEU A 56 7.95 7.92 3.76
C LEU A 56 8.14 6.43 4.05
N LEU A 57 7.60 5.59 3.17
CA LEU A 57 7.83 4.14 3.22
C LEU A 57 8.99 3.77 2.31
N HIS A 58 10.11 3.35 2.90
CA HIS A 58 11.31 2.96 2.17
C HIS A 58 11.65 1.48 2.37
N GLY A 59 12.09 0.82 1.31
CA GLY A 59 12.60 -0.54 1.36
C GLY A 59 12.58 -1.22 -0.01
N PRO A 60 13.15 -2.44 -0.13
CA PRO A 60 13.07 -3.28 -1.33
C PRO A 60 11.64 -3.46 -1.90
N PRO A 61 11.50 -3.77 -3.20
CA PRO A 61 10.22 -4.18 -3.76
C PRO A 61 9.68 -5.44 -3.07
N GLY A 62 8.36 -5.59 -2.99
CA GLY A 62 7.73 -6.77 -2.39
C GLY A 62 7.54 -6.74 -0.87
N LEU A 63 8.03 -5.73 -0.15
CA LEU A 63 7.87 -5.61 1.31
C LEU A 63 6.52 -5.01 1.78
N GLY A 64 5.52 -4.95 0.90
CA GLY A 64 4.17 -4.52 1.29
C GLY A 64 4.01 -3.01 1.53
N LYS A 65 4.85 -2.14 0.95
CA LYS A 65 4.72 -0.66 1.08
C LYS A 65 3.34 -0.15 0.65
N THR A 66 2.88 -0.59 -0.52
CA THR A 66 1.54 -0.24 -1.03
C THR A 66 0.43 -0.76 -0.12
N THR A 67 0.60 -1.98 0.42
CA THR A 67 -0.34 -2.58 1.38
C THR A 67 -0.39 -1.78 2.68
N LEU A 68 0.76 -1.38 3.23
CA LEU A 68 0.86 -0.51 4.39
C LEU A 68 0.15 0.84 4.16
N ALA A 69 0.32 1.46 3.00
CA ALA A 69 -0.37 2.72 2.68
C ALA A 69 -1.91 2.56 2.63
N GLN A 70 -2.39 1.43 2.12
CA GLN A 70 -3.83 1.11 2.12
C GLN A 70 -4.35 0.87 3.54
N ILE A 71 -3.60 0.13 4.36
CA ILE A 71 -3.92 -0.10 5.77
C ILE A 71 -4.00 1.24 6.52
N ILE A 72 -3.06 2.16 6.31
CA ILE A 72 -3.09 3.49 6.96
C ILE A 72 -4.40 4.21 6.66
N ALA A 73 -4.83 4.25 5.40
CA ALA A 73 -6.09 4.90 5.02
C ALA A 73 -7.30 4.21 5.65
N ALA A 74 -7.31 2.87 5.69
CA ALA A 74 -8.38 2.09 6.30
C ALA A 74 -8.48 2.34 7.82
N GLU A 75 -7.37 2.31 8.55
CA GLU A 75 -7.32 2.55 10.00
C GLU A 75 -7.72 3.98 10.38
N LEU A 76 -7.42 4.95 9.50
CA LEU A 76 -7.84 6.35 9.65
C LEU A 76 -9.29 6.60 9.23
N GLY A 77 -9.93 5.64 8.54
CA GLY A 77 -11.29 5.77 8.01
C GLY A 77 -11.44 6.84 6.92
N VAL A 78 -10.41 7.05 6.10
CA VAL A 78 -10.33 8.11 5.08
C VAL A 78 -10.21 7.53 3.67
N GLY A 79 -10.37 8.36 2.64
CA GLY A 79 -10.17 7.91 1.25
C GLY A 79 -8.72 7.63 0.94
N PHE A 80 -8.50 6.76 -0.04
CA PHE A 80 -7.19 6.39 -0.56
C PHE A 80 -7.09 6.74 -2.05
N ARG A 81 -6.05 7.48 -2.42
CA ARG A 81 -5.71 7.81 -3.81
C ARG A 81 -4.27 7.35 -4.06
N ALA A 82 -4.06 6.54 -5.08
CA ALA A 82 -2.73 6.09 -5.47
C ALA A 82 -2.33 6.66 -6.83
N THR A 83 -1.04 6.95 -6.95
CA THR A 83 -0.35 7.29 -8.20
C THR A 83 1.09 6.81 -8.09
N SER A 84 1.91 7.06 -9.12
CA SER A 84 3.35 6.83 -9.06
C SER A 84 4.12 8.04 -9.56
N GLY A 85 5.36 8.21 -9.08
CA GLY A 85 6.26 9.27 -9.51
C GLY A 85 6.35 9.40 -11.04
N PRO A 86 6.58 8.30 -11.79
CA PRO A 86 6.66 8.35 -13.26
C PRO A 86 5.38 8.79 -13.97
N VAL A 87 4.20 8.66 -13.34
CA VAL A 87 2.92 9.09 -13.91
C VAL A 87 2.75 10.61 -13.81
N ILE A 88 3.41 11.26 -12.86
CA ILE A 88 3.36 12.71 -12.66
C ILE A 88 4.44 13.36 -13.53
N ALA A 89 4.04 13.88 -14.69
CA ALA A 89 4.98 14.41 -15.69
C ALA A 89 5.28 15.90 -15.48
N ARG A 90 4.30 16.67 -14.98
CA ARG A 90 4.35 18.13 -14.80
C ARG A 90 3.57 18.58 -13.57
N ALA A 91 3.89 19.75 -13.04
CA ALA A 91 3.26 20.33 -11.85
C ALA A 91 1.72 20.38 -11.91
N GLY A 92 1.14 20.58 -13.10
CA GLY A 92 -0.30 20.57 -13.30
C GLY A 92 -0.98 19.23 -12.98
N ASP A 93 -0.29 18.10 -13.18
CA ASP A 93 -0.84 16.77 -12.91
C ASP A 93 -0.94 16.53 -11.40
N LEU A 94 0.09 16.95 -10.65
CA LEU A 94 0.07 16.92 -9.19
C LEU A 94 -0.98 17.89 -8.64
N ALA A 95 -1.07 19.11 -9.18
CA ALA A 95 -2.09 20.07 -8.77
C ALA A 95 -3.51 19.50 -8.94
N ALA A 96 -3.79 18.85 -10.08
CA ALA A 96 -5.09 18.22 -10.33
C ALA A 96 -5.39 17.07 -9.35
N LEU A 97 -4.38 16.29 -8.96
CA LEU A 97 -4.56 15.26 -7.93
C LEU A 97 -4.91 15.89 -6.57
N LEU A 98 -4.15 16.91 -6.16
CA LEU A 98 -4.33 17.60 -4.88
C LEU A 98 -5.70 18.29 -4.78
N THR A 99 -6.19 18.92 -5.85
CA THR A 99 -7.50 19.58 -5.87
C THR A 99 -8.68 18.61 -5.73
N ASN A 100 -8.48 17.33 -6.05
CA ASN A 100 -9.52 16.31 -5.98
C ASN A 100 -9.50 15.51 -4.65
N LEU A 101 -8.56 15.79 -3.75
CA LEU A 101 -8.50 15.14 -2.45
C LEU A 101 -9.55 15.72 -1.50
N ARG A 102 -10.21 14.84 -0.74
CA ARG A 102 -11.02 15.27 0.40
C ARG A 102 -10.11 15.49 1.60
N PRO A 103 -10.55 16.29 2.60
CA PRO A 103 -9.80 16.45 3.83
C PRO A 103 -9.39 15.10 4.43
N ARG A 104 -8.11 14.99 4.80
CA ARG A 104 -7.49 13.80 5.40
C ARG A 104 -7.34 12.56 4.50
N ASP A 105 -7.75 12.61 3.22
CA ASP A 105 -7.50 11.50 2.30
C ASP A 105 -5.98 11.20 2.21
N VAL A 106 -5.63 9.92 2.10
CA VAL A 106 -4.25 9.48 1.89
C VAL A 106 -3.93 9.50 0.40
N LEU A 107 -2.99 10.36 0.01
CA LEU A 107 -2.34 10.32 -1.31
C LEU A 107 -1.06 9.48 -1.22
N PHE A 108 -1.07 8.30 -1.84
CA PHE A 108 0.09 7.44 -1.98
C PHE A 108 0.76 7.66 -3.34
N ILE A 109 2.05 8.01 -3.33
CA ILE A 109 2.88 8.16 -4.53
C ILE A 109 3.94 7.05 -4.49
N ASP A 110 3.72 5.99 -5.25
CA ASP A 110 4.74 4.95 -5.39
C ASP A 110 5.94 5.47 -6.19
N GLU A 111 7.12 4.94 -5.94
CA GLU A 111 8.36 5.37 -6.60
C GLU A 111 8.54 6.90 -6.59
N ILE A 112 8.19 7.57 -5.47
CA ILE A 112 8.25 9.04 -5.36
C ILE A 112 9.62 9.64 -5.72
N HIS A 113 10.70 8.87 -5.56
CA HIS A 113 12.05 9.24 -5.98
C HIS A 113 12.22 9.42 -7.50
N ARG A 114 11.25 8.98 -8.31
CA ARG A 114 11.22 9.14 -9.78
C ARG A 114 10.36 10.32 -10.24
N LEU A 115 9.88 11.14 -9.31
CA LEU A 115 9.14 12.36 -9.62
C LEU A 115 10.09 13.36 -10.30
N ASN A 116 9.63 13.99 -11.38
CA ASN A 116 10.45 14.93 -12.14
C ASN A 116 10.82 16.14 -11.27
N PRO A 117 12.10 16.54 -11.16
CA PRO A 117 12.51 17.70 -10.34
C PRO A 117 11.82 19.03 -10.70
N ALA A 118 11.23 19.13 -11.90
CA ALA A 118 10.45 20.29 -12.34
C ALA A 118 8.98 20.29 -11.87
N VAL A 119 8.57 19.29 -11.08
CA VAL A 119 7.24 19.15 -10.47
C VAL A 119 7.25 19.68 -9.05
#